data_AF-A0A0D9WXN2-F1
#
_entry.id   AF-A0A0D9WXN2-F1
#
_cell.length_a   1.000
_cell.length_b   1.000
_cell.length_c   1.000
_cell.angle_alpha   90.00
_cell.angle_beta   90.00
_cell.angle_gamma   90.00
#
_symmetry.space_group_name_H-M   'P 1'
#
loop_
_entity.id
_entity.type
_entity.pdbx_description
1 polymer ?
#
loop_
_entity_poly.entity_id
_entity_poly.type
_entity_poly.pdbx_seq_one_letter_code
_entity_poly.pdbx_strand_id
1 'polypeptide(L)'
;MARQEPAADVGTSRRRVVLFPLPYQGHLSPIFQLTALLRDRGLAVSILHTNLNAPDPARHPPDIAFVPIHESLAEKEEEGAELDLVSRFLVIDAACEAPFRTALASLREKAEDEKDY
;
A
#
# COMPACT_ATOMS: atom_id res chain seq x y z
N MET A 1 9.53 -39.89 19.63
CA MET A 1 9.04 -38.52 19.38
C MET A 1 9.08 -38.27 17.89
N ALA A 2 7.95 -38.45 17.21
CA ALA A 2 7.85 -38.21 15.77
C ALA A 2 7.77 -36.70 15.52
N ARG A 3 8.65 -36.18 14.65
CA ARG A 3 8.51 -34.83 14.09
C ARG A 3 7.30 -34.85 13.17
N GLN A 4 6.33 -34.00 13.47
CA GLN A 4 5.24 -33.73 12.55
C GLN A 4 5.76 -32.73 11.51
N GLU A 5 5.89 -33.19 10.27
CA GLU A 5 6.14 -32.29 9.13
C GLU A 5 4.93 -31.36 8.94
N PRO A 6 5.13 -30.11 8.52
CA PRO A 6 4.01 -29.23 8.24
C PRO A 6 3.23 -29.81 7.07
N ALA A 7 1.93 -30.04 7.28
CA ALA A 7 1.02 -30.38 6.21
C ALA A 7 1.12 -29.32 5.11
N ALA A 8 1.26 -29.77 3.87
CA ALA A 8 1.23 -28.91 2.70
C ALA A 8 -0.01 -28.00 2.78
N ASP A 9 0.22 -26.69 2.70
CA ASP A 9 -0.83 -25.67 2.64
C ASP A 9 -1.66 -25.93 1.38
N VAL A 10 -2.81 -26.56 1.57
CA VAL A 10 -3.82 -26.73 0.52
C VAL A 10 -4.32 -25.34 0.18
N GLY A 11 -3.92 -24.86 -1.01
CA GLY A 11 -4.17 -23.55 -1.59
C GLY A 11 -5.45 -22.84 -1.15
N THR A 12 -5.37 -22.16 -0.01
CA THR A 12 -6.34 -21.13 0.35
C THR A 12 -5.72 -19.79 -0.01
N SER A 13 -6.23 -19.15 -1.05
CA SER A 13 -5.78 -17.81 -1.44
C SER A 13 -5.78 -16.89 -0.21
N ARG A 14 -4.59 -16.44 0.17
CA ARG A 14 -4.38 -15.63 1.37
C ARG A 14 -5.25 -14.38 1.27
N ARG A 15 -6.12 -14.15 2.25
CA ARG A 15 -6.95 -12.92 2.27
C ARG A 15 -6.04 -11.70 2.19
N ARG A 16 -6.34 -10.78 1.27
CA ARG A 16 -5.51 -9.62 0.96
C ARG A 16 -6.10 -8.35 1.58
N VAL A 17 -5.25 -7.54 2.18
CA VAL A 17 -5.56 -6.19 2.67
C VAL A 17 -4.77 -5.19 1.84
N VAL A 18 -5.45 -4.14 1.39
CA VAL A 18 -4.81 -2.99 0.74
C VAL A 18 -4.81 -1.83 1.72
N LEU A 19 -3.63 -1.27 1.98
CA LEU A 19 -3.45 -0.08 2.81
C LEU A 19 -3.05 1.09 1.92
N PHE A 20 -3.60 2.27 2.17
CA PHE A 20 -3.23 3.51 1.50
C PHE A 20 -3.02 4.60 2.57
N PRO A 21 -1.79 4.76 3.08
CA PRO A 21 -1.49 5.69 4.14
C PRO A 21 -1.33 7.13 3.61
N LEU A 22 -1.60 8.09 4.49
CA LEU A 22 -1.15 9.47 4.29
C LEU A 22 0.39 9.51 4.19
N PRO A 23 0.95 10.25 3.22
CA PRO A 23 2.38 10.16 2.89
C PRO A 23 3.26 11.05 3.78
N TYR A 24 3.04 10.96 5.09
CA TYR A 24 3.79 11.70 6.10
C TYR A 24 4.40 10.72 7.10
N GLN A 25 5.63 11.00 7.55
CA GLN A 25 6.38 10.09 8.42
C GLN A 25 5.60 9.66 9.67
N GLY A 26 4.85 10.59 10.29
CA GLY A 26 4.00 10.32 11.46
C GLY A 26 2.86 9.32 11.21
N HIS A 27 2.49 9.09 9.95
CA HIS A 27 1.47 8.11 9.54
C HIS A 27 2.08 6.84 8.94
N LEU A 28 3.20 6.95 8.22
CA LEU A 28 3.85 5.80 7.57
C LEU A 28 4.40 4.79 8.59
N SER A 29 5.07 5.24 9.66
CA SER A 29 5.63 4.31 10.65
C SER A 29 4.56 3.45 11.35
N PRO A 30 3.45 4.02 11.86
CA PRO A 30 2.33 3.22 12.38
C PRO A 30 1.74 2.25 11.35
N ILE A 31 1.66 2.65 10.07
CA ILE A 31 1.11 1.78 9.02
C ILE A 31 2.03 0.59 8.75
N PHE A 32 3.34 0.76 8.78
CA PHE A 32 4.27 -0.38 8.65
C PHE A 32 4.20 -1.33 9.84
N GLN A 33 4.00 -0.80 11.06
CA GLN A 33 3.74 -1.64 12.24
C GLN A 33 2.43 -2.42 12.10
N LEU A 34 1.37 -1.78 11.63
CA LEU A 34 0.09 -2.44 11.33
C LEU A 34 0.27 -3.52 10.26
N THR A 35 1.03 -3.26 9.19
CA THR A 35 1.35 -4.24 8.16
C THR A 35 2.00 -5.50 8.73
N ALA A 36 2.96 -5.35 9.66
CA ALA A 36 3.56 -6.49 10.34
C ALA A 36 2.51 -7.31 11.10
N LEU A 37 1.64 -6.65 11.88
CA LEU A 37 0.58 -7.32 12.65
C LEU A 37 -0.48 -8.01 11.79
N LEU A 38 -0.77 -7.49 10.61
CA LEU A 38 -1.68 -8.12 9.63
C LEU A 38 -1.02 -9.35 9.00
N ARG A 39 0.27 -9.24 8.66
CA ARG A 39 1.04 -10.36 8.11
C ARG A 39 1.15 -11.52 9.09
N ASP A 40 1.42 -11.24 10.36
CA ASP A 40 1.50 -12.25 11.43
C ASP A 40 0.17 -13.00 11.62
N ARG A 41 -0.95 -12.40 11.22
CA ARG A 41 -2.28 -13.03 11.18
C ARG A 41 -2.56 -13.82 9.90
N GLY A 42 -1.57 -14.01 9.05
CA GLY A 42 -1.73 -14.71 7.80
C GLY A 42 -2.46 -13.89 6.72
N LEU A 43 -2.46 -12.55 6.77
CA LEU A 43 -3.03 -11.71 5.70
C LEU A 43 -1.95 -11.21 4.72
N ALA A 44 -2.21 -11.31 3.41
CA ALA A 44 -1.36 -10.69 2.39
C ALA A 44 -1.60 -9.18 2.45
N VAL A 45 -0.54 -8.37 2.32
CA VAL A 45 -0.66 -6.91 2.40
C VAL A 45 -0.04 -6.26 1.18
N SER A 46 -0.82 -5.39 0.54
CA SER A 46 -0.35 -4.43 -0.45
C SER A 46 -0.44 -3.02 0.13
N ILE A 47 0.60 -2.22 -0.04
CA ILE A 47 0.63 -0.82 0.36
C ILE A 47 0.66 0.01 -0.91
N LEU A 48 -0.46 0.70 -1.19
CA LEU A 48 -0.49 1.77 -2.17
C LEU A 48 0.26 2.97 -1.58
N HIS A 49 1.10 3.63 -2.35
CA HIS A 49 1.81 4.82 -1.88
C HIS A 49 1.97 5.85 -2.99
N THR A 50 1.99 7.12 -2.60
CA THR A 50 2.26 8.26 -3.48
C THR A 50 3.75 8.36 -3.83
N ASN A 51 4.09 9.31 -4.71
CA ASN A 51 5.48 9.70 -4.93
C ASN A 51 6.06 10.48 -3.72
N LEU A 52 5.20 11.19 -2.97
CA LEU A 52 5.57 11.84 -1.72
C LEU A 52 5.99 10.80 -0.66
N ASN A 53 7.20 10.95 -0.09
CA ASN A 53 7.77 10.04 0.92
C ASN A 53 7.65 8.55 0.55
N ALA A 54 7.88 8.22 -0.72
CA ALA A 54 7.80 6.85 -1.21
C ALA A 54 8.69 5.90 -0.36
N PRO A 55 8.14 4.79 0.15
CA PRO A 55 8.92 3.81 0.90
C PRO A 55 9.95 3.15 0.01
N ASP A 56 11.10 2.81 0.59
CA ASP A 56 12.12 1.98 -0.07
C ASP A 56 11.79 0.50 0.16
N PRO A 57 11.32 -0.25 -0.85
CA PRO A 57 10.93 -1.65 -0.67
C PRO A 57 12.06 -2.54 -0.16
N ALA A 58 13.33 -2.19 -0.44
CA ALA A 58 14.49 -2.97 0.01
C ALA A 58 14.67 -2.95 1.54
N ARG A 59 14.03 -1.99 2.24
CA ARG A 59 14.06 -1.86 3.70
C ARG A 59 12.93 -2.62 4.40
N HIS A 60 12.12 -3.36 3.65
CA HIS A 60 10.93 -4.04 4.15
C HIS A 60 10.93 -5.54 3.77
N PRO A 61 10.17 -6.39 4.49
CA PRO A 61 9.97 -7.79 4.12
C PRO A 61 9.54 -7.97 2.66
N PRO A 62 10.10 -8.97 1.93
CA PRO A 62 9.91 -9.12 0.49
C PRO A 62 8.49 -9.53 0.07
N ASP A 63 7.68 -10.02 1.01
CA ASP A 63 6.28 -10.39 0.78
C ASP A 63 5.29 -9.23 1.04
N ILE A 64 5.80 -8.02 1.27
CA ILE A 64 5.00 -6.79 1.23
C ILE A 64 5.08 -6.22 -0.19
N ALA A 65 3.92 -6.10 -0.83
CA ALA A 65 3.84 -5.45 -2.15
C ALA A 65 3.69 -3.94 -1.96
N PHE A 66 4.69 -3.18 -2.39
CA PHE A 66 4.59 -1.72 -2.52
C PHE A 66 4.14 -1.36 -3.93
N VAL A 67 3.02 -0.65 -4.03
CA VAL A 67 2.39 -0.30 -5.30
C VAL A 67 2.36 1.22 -5.43
N PRO A 68 3.19 1.80 -6.31
CA PRO A 68 3.16 3.23 -6.51
C PRO A 68 1.85 3.63 -7.19
N ILE A 69 1.24 4.70 -6.68
CA ILE A 69 0.28 5.51 -7.43
C ILE A 69 1.03 6.77 -7.86
N HIS A 70 0.97 7.09 -9.14
CA HIS A 70 1.63 8.29 -9.65
C HIS A 70 0.61 9.43 -9.68
N GLU A 71 0.55 10.18 -8.59
CA GLU A 71 -0.23 11.41 -8.53
C GLU A 71 0.45 12.53 -9.32
N SER A 72 -0.34 13.30 -10.06
CA SER A 72 0.12 14.52 -10.72
C SER A 72 -0.30 15.70 -9.87
N LEU A 73 0.58 16.10 -8.96
CA LEU A 73 0.42 17.37 -8.25
C LEU A 73 0.71 18.46 -9.28
N ALA A 74 -0.27 19.30 -9.59
CA ALA A 74 -0.02 20.45 -10.43
C ALA A 74 1.13 21.26 -9.81
N GLU A 75 2.13 21.64 -10.60
CA GLU A 75 3.29 22.47 -10.21
C GLU A 75 2.90 23.89 -9.78
N LYS A 76 1.65 24.11 -9.31
CA LYS A 76 1.20 25.37 -8.72
C LYS A 76 1.81 25.56 -7.33
N GLU A 77 3.13 25.48 -7.26
CA GLU A 77 3.90 26.34 -6.39
C GLU A 77 3.85 27.72 -7.05
N GLU A 78 2.86 28.55 -6.72
CA GLU A 78 3.16 29.98 -6.74
C GLU A 78 4.26 30.15 -5.69
N GLU A 79 5.49 30.36 -6.17
CA GLU A 79 6.70 30.56 -5.38
C GLU A 79 6.42 31.55 -4.25
N GLY A 80 6.16 31.04 -3.03
CA GLY A 80 6.01 31.85 -1.82
C GLY A 80 4.71 31.68 -1.02
N ALA A 81 3.67 31.01 -1.53
CA ALA A 81 2.46 30.75 -0.74
C ALA A 81 2.49 29.32 -0.16
N GLU A 82 2.89 29.18 1.10
CA GLU A 82 2.71 27.93 1.84
C GLU A 82 1.20 27.66 1.97
N LEU A 83 0.69 26.67 1.25
CA LEU A 83 -0.67 26.18 1.49
C LEU A 83 -0.77 25.72 2.94
N ASP A 84 -1.84 26.12 3.63
CA ASP A 84 -2.13 25.53 4.93
C ASP A 84 -2.25 24.00 4.78
N LEU A 85 -2.02 23.29 5.88
CA LEU A 85 -1.96 21.83 5.86
C LEU A 85 -3.25 21.20 5.30
N VAL A 86 -4.42 21.77 5.57
CA VAL A 86 -5.72 21.26 5.09
C VAL A 86 -5.81 21.41 3.58
N SER A 87 -5.49 22.59 3.06
CA SER A 87 -5.42 22.86 1.62
C SER A 87 -4.46 21.89 0.92
N ARG A 88 -3.29 21.65 1.51
CA ARG A 88 -2.31 20.69 0.98
C ARG A 88 -2.85 19.25 0.97
N PHE A 89 -3.55 18.82 2.02
CA PHE A 89 -4.17 17.49 2.05
C PHE A 89 -5.22 17.31 0.95
N LEU A 90 -6.07 18.33 0.73
CA LEU A 90 -7.11 18.26 -0.30
C LEU A 90 -6.53 18.20 -1.72
N VAL A 91 -5.43 18.90 -1.98
CA VAL A 91 -4.71 18.83 -3.26
C VAL A 91 -4.16 17.42 -3.49
N ILE A 92 -3.54 16.82 -2.47
CA ILE A 92 -3.01 15.45 -2.56
C ILE A 92 -4.14 14.45 -2.77
N ASP A 93 -5.22 14.54 -2.00
CA ASP A 93 -6.39 13.65 -2.10
C ASP A 93 -6.98 13.68 -3.52
N ALA A 94 -7.23 14.88 -4.06
CA ALA A 94 -7.74 15.06 -5.42
C ALA A 94 -6.79 14.50 -6.49
N ALA A 95 -5.47 14.70 -6.35
CA ALA A 95 -4.48 14.19 -7.30
C ALA A 95 -4.35 12.66 -7.24
N CYS A 96 -4.67 12.04 -6.11
CA CYS A 96 -4.59 10.60 -5.90
C CYS A 96 -5.82 9.85 -6.39
N GLU A 97 -6.99 10.49 -6.53
CA GLU A 97 -8.25 9.77 -6.76
C GLU A 97 -8.21 8.85 -8.00
N ALA A 98 -7.88 9.40 -9.16
CA ALA A 98 -7.82 8.63 -10.40
C ALA A 98 -6.76 7.50 -10.35
N PRO A 99 -5.48 7.76 -10.03
CA PRO A 99 -4.47 6.70 -9.99
C PRO A 99 -4.74 5.66 -8.87
N PHE A 100 -5.34 6.06 -7.74
CA PHE A 100 -5.79 5.14 -6.70
C PHE A 100 -6.85 4.17 -7.24
N ARG A 101 -7.88 4.67 -7.93
CA ARG A 101 -8.94 3.83 -8.53
C ARG A 101 -8.37 2.84 -9.54
N THR A 102 -7.46 3.30 -10.40
CA THR A 102 -6.76 2.44 -11.37
C THR A 102 -5.96 1.34 -10.66
N ALA A 103 -5.14 1.70 -9.67
CA ALA A 103 -4.31 0.72 -8.96
C ALA A 103 -5.16 -0.30 -8.17
N LEU A 104 -6.27 0.15 -7.57
CA LEU A 104 -7.20 -0.74 -6.87
C LEU A 104 -7.89 -1.72 -7.83
N ALA A 105 -8.28 -1.28 -9.03
CA ALA A 105 -8.83 -2.16 -10.06
C ALA A 105 -7.83 -3.25 -10.46
N SER A 106 -6.58 -2.86 -10.76
CA SER A 106 -5.52 -3.83 -11.11
C SER A 106 -5.18 -4.80 -9.98
N LEU A 107 -5.25 -4.38 -8.71
CA LEU A 107 -5.05 -5.27 -7.57
C LEU A 107 -6.17 -6.29 -7.41
N ARG A 108 -7.41 -5.95 -7.80
CA ARG A 108 -8.56 -6.85 -7.78
C ARG A 108 -8.46 -7.90 -8.88
N GLU A 109 -8.12 -7.49 -10.10
CA GLU A 109 -7.93 -8.40 -11.25
C GLU A 109 -6.83 -9.44 -10.97
N LYS A 110 -5.66 -9.00 -10.47
CA LYS A 110 -4.58 -9.92 -10.07
C LYS A 110 -5.00 -10.94 -9.01
N ALA A 111 -5.93 -10.59 -8.13
CA ALA A 111 -6.44 -11.49 -7.09
C ALA A 111 -7.49 -12.48 -7.62
N GLU A 112 -8.05 -12.24 -8.80
CA GLU A 112 -8.95 -13.16 -9.50
C GLU A 112 -8.12 -14.17 -10.32
N ASP A 113 -7.09 -13.70 -11.04
CA ASP A 113 -6.16 -14.57 -11.78
C ASP A 113 -5.41 -15.59 -10.90
N GLU A 114 -5.05 -15.21 -9.67
CA GLU A 114 -4.40 -16.09 -8.68
C GLU A 114 -5.32 -17.22 -8.16
N LYS A 115 -6.64 -17.19 -8.44
CA LYS A 115 -7.60 -18.21 -7.99
C LYS A 115 -7.95 -19.24 -9.05
N ASP A 116 -7.63 -18.98 -10.32
CA ASP A 116 -7.94 -19.83 -11.46
C ASP A 116 -6.81 -20.82 -11.82
N TYR A 117 -5.78 -20.89 -10.97
CA TYR A 117 -4.66 -21.84 -11.00
C TYR A 117 -4.62 -22.69 -9.73
#